data_AF-A0A063BD58-F1
#
_entry.id   AF-A0A063BD58-F1
#
_cell.length_a   1.000
_cell.length_b   1.000
_cell.length_c   1.000
_cell.angle_alpha   90.00
_cell.angle_beta   90.00
_cell.angle_gamma   90.00
#
_symmetry.space_group_name_H-M   'P 1'
#
loop_
_entity.id
_entity.type
_entity.pdbx_description
1 polymer ?
#
loop_
_entity_poly.entity_id
_entity_poly.type
_entity_poly.pdbx_seq_one_letter_code
_entity_poly.pdbx_strand_id
1 'polypeptide(L)'
;MDIAHDTARPDAAHTDTPRVNGVAIDAASIDAERAHHEDEADPRAAACRALAIRELLRQRAVALALLDAQAPLDDAALDALLECELQVPKATRADCEHYYRLHPARFRRNDIIHASHILFAVTRRAPLALVRRKAEETLDRLRVEPQAFDALARDVSNCPSAAVGGSLGQLLRGDSVPEFERALFDSADLGILPRLVNTRFGFHVVRIDRRIDGDAQPFEAVEADIAAFLELRVRHKAMQQYVAVLAGQARIEGVELGDANGPLIH
;
A
#
# COMPACT_ATOMS: atom_id res chain seq x y z
N MET A 1 39.63 41.59 24.46
CA MET A 1 39.72 40.15 24.13
C MET A 1 39.48 39.40 25.43
N ASP A 2 38.21 39.28 25.85
CA ASP A 2 37.25 38.27 25.35
C ASP A 2 37.60 36.89 25.97
N ILE A 3 36.73 36.14 26.66
CA ILE A 3 35.27 36.09 26.79
C ILE A 3 34.96 35.17 28.02
N ALA A 4 33.83 35.43 28.69
CA ALA A 4 32.92 34.56 29.50
C ALA A 4 33.52 33.61 30.57
N HIS A 5 33.20 33.71 31.87
CA HIS A 5 31.88 33.49 32.50
C HIS A 5 31.18 32.19 32.02
N ASP A 6 31.79 31.05 32.34
CA ASP A 6 31.10 29.76 32.35
C ASP A 6 30.30 29.61 33.66
N THR A 7 29.16 30.29 33.69
CA THR A 7 28.08 29.94 34.61
C THR A 7 27.48 28.61 34.15
N ALA A 8 27.89 27.53 34.81
CA ALA A 8 27.17 26.27 34.78
C ALA A 8 25.70 26.54 35.17
N ARG A 9 24.83 26.55 34.17
CA ARG A 9 23.39 26.53 34.33
C ARG A 9 23.03 25.20 35.00
N PRO A 10 22.28 25.17 36.11
CA PRO A 10 21.72 23.92 36.58
C PRO A 10 20.74 23.43 35.51
N ASP A 11 20.99 22.23 35.01
CA ASP A 11 20.13 21.52 34.08
C ASP A 11 18.80 21.23 34.81
N ALA A 12 17.81 22.08 34.53
CA ALA A 12 16.51 22.00 35.16
C ALA A 12 15.75 20.81 34.58
N ALA A 13 15.55 19.81 35.42
CA ALA A 13 14.69 18.66 35.22
C ALA A 13 13.39 18.99 34.45
N HIS A 14 13.13 18.20 33.41
CA HIS A 14 11.78 17.90 32.97
C HIS A 14 11.65 16.38 32.80
N THR A 15 11.82 15.65 33.90
CA THR A 15 11.31 14.27 34.03
C THR A 15 9.82 14.32 34.29
N ASP A 16 9.06 14.94 33.38
CA ASP A 16 7.60 14.87 33.44
C ASP A 16 7.22 13.49 32.92
N THR A 17 7.19 12.53 33.85
CA THR A 17 6.82 11.15 33.57
C THR A 17 5.41 11.17 33.02
N PRO A 18 5.16 10.64 31.81
CA PRO A 18 3.83 10.76 31.21
C PRO A 18 2.78 10.05 32.07
N ARG A 19 1.58 10.63 32.18
CA ARG A 19 0.51 10.13 33.07
C ARG A 19 -0.85 10.16 32.40
N VAL A 20 -1.68 9.19 32.78
CA VAL A 20 -3.12 9.12 32.44
C VAL A 20 -3.91 8.95 33.74
N ASN A 21 -4.73 9.96 34.08
CA ASN A 21 -5.51 10.01 35.32
C ASN A 21 -4.66 9.74 36.59
N GLY A 22 -3.41 10.23 36.59
CA GLY A 22 -2.45 10.06 37.69
C GLY A 22 -1.61 8.78 37.64
N VAL A 23 -1.98 7.79 36.81
CA VAL A 23 -1.18 6.58 36.58
C VAL A 23 0.02 6.91 35.70
N ALA A 24 1.23 6.62 36.19
CA ALA A 24 2.47 6.89 35.47
C ALA A 24 2.75 5.81 34.42
N ILE A 25 3.16 6.23 33.23
CA ILE A 25 3.72 5.38 32.19
C ILE A 25 5.22 5.32 32.44
N ASP A 26 5.72 4.17 32.89
CA ASP A 26 7.11 4.03 33.30
C ASP A 26 8.07 4.01 32.09
N ALA A 27 9.31 4.42 32.35
CA ALA A 27 10.33 4.55 31.31
C ALA A 27 10.67 3.20 30.64
N ALA A 28 10.62 2.08 31.37
CA ALA A 28 10.94 0.78 30.81
C ALA A 28 9.87 0.32 29.81
N SER A 29 8.59 0.57 30.11
CA SER A 29 7.49 0.34 29.18
C SER A 29 7.62 1.21 27.92
N ILE A 30 8.00 2.48 28.06
CA ILE A 30 8.24 3.38 26.92
C ILE A 30 9.38 2.86 26.05
N ASP A 31 10.49 2.45 26.66
CA ASP A 31 11.65 1.94 25.93
C ASP A 31 11.35 0.63 25.20
N ALA A 32 10.55 -0.26 25.81
CA ALA A 32 10.12 -1.52 25.19
C ALA A 32 9.14 -1.28 24.04
N GLU A 33 8.17 -0.38 24.21
CA GLU A 33 7.19 -0.06 23.17
C GLU A 33 7.88 0.63 21.98
N ARG A 34 8.88 1.50 22.22
CA ARG A 34 9.63 2.22 21.17
C ARG A 34 10.23 1.30 20.10
N ALA A 35 10.62 0.08 20.45
CA ALA A 35 11.15 -0.90 19.50
C ALA A 35 10.14 -1.28 18.39
N HIS A 36 8.84 -1.04 18.61
CA HIS A 36 7.78 -1.27 17.62
C HIS A 36 7.52 -0.06 16.71
N HIS A 37 8.15 1.08 16.99
CA HIS A 37 7.92 2.36 16.30
C HIS A 37 9.22 2.94 15.71
N GLU A 38 10.20 2.10 15.37
CA GLU A 38 11.52 2.57 14.89
C GLU A 38 11.46 3.37 13.58
N ASP A 39 10.45 3.10 12.75
CA ASP A 39 10.23 3.77 11.46
C ASP A 39 9.54 5.14 11.59
N GLU A 40 9.09 5.51 12.79
CA GLU A 40 8.42 6.79 13.05
C GLU A 40 9.41 7.95 13.14
N ALA A 41 8.95 9.16 12.79
CA ALA A 41 9.78 10.37 12.88
C ALA A 41 10.20 10.69 14.34
N ASP A 42 9.32 10.36 15.30
CA ASP A 42 9.62 10.38 16.73
C ASP A 42 9.12 9.08 17.39
N PRO A 43 9.97 8.04 17.45
CA PRO A 43 9.62 6.74 18.02
C PRO A 43 9.23 6.80 19.48
N ARG A 44 9.83 7.71 20.26
CA ARG A 44 9.53 7.87 21.69
C ARG A 44 8.14 8.48 21.86
N ALA A 45 7.81 9.53 21.10
CA ALA A 45 6.48 10.10 21.14
C ALA A 45 5.41 9.10 20.68
N ALA A 46 5.67 8.29 19.66
CA ALA A 46 4.78 7.22 19.22
C ALA A 46 4.54 6.18 20.32
N ALA A 47 5.60 5.72 20.99
CA ALA A 47 5.51 4.81 22.12
C ALA A 47 4.69 5.39 23.29
N CYS A 48 4.96 6.65 23.67
CA CYS A 48 4.18 7.33 24.71
C CYS A 48 2.69 7.44 24.35
N ARG A 49 2.36 7.75 23.08
CA ARG A 49 0.97 7.79 22.60
C ARG A 49 0.29 6.42 22.71
N ALA A 50 0.94 5.38 22.19
CA ALA A 50 0.40 4.02 22.22
C ALA A 50 0.12 3.55 23.66
N LEU A 51 1.06 3.79 24.58
CA LEU A 51 0.91 3.43 26.00
C LEU A 51 -0.18 4.25 26.70
N ALA A 52 -0.30 5.55 26.39
CA ALA A 52 -1.37 6.37 26.94
C ALA A 52 -2.76 5.91 26.47
N ILE A 53 -2.91 5.55 25.20
CA ILE A 53 -4.15 4.98 24.67
C ILE A 53 -4.46 3.64 25.34
N ARG A 54 -3.45 2.76 25.47
CA ARG A 54 -3.59 1.46 26.15
C ARG A 54 -4.05 1.65 27.61
N GLU A 55 -3.50 2.63 28.32
CA GLU A 55 -3.91 2.93 29.69
C GLU A 55 -5.33 3.53 29.78
N LEU A 56 -5.73 4.41 28.85
CA LEU A 56 -7.12 4.91 28.78
C LEU A 56 -8.12 3.75 28.60
N LEU A 57 -7.83 2.83 27.68
CA LEU A 57 -8.67 1.67 27.41
C LEU A 57 -8.70 0.71 28.62
N ARG A 58 -7.55 0.48 29.26
CA ARG A 58 -7.47 -0.35 30.47
C ARG A 58 -8.31 0.22 31.61
N GLN A 59 -8.21 1.52 31.88
CA GLN A 59 -9.01 2.18 32.91
C GLN A 59 -10.51 2.09 32.62
N ARG A 60 -10.90 2.19 31.36
CA ARG A 60 -12.29 2.02 30.94
C ARG A 60 -12.77 0.58 31.11
N ALA A 61 -11.95 -0.42 30.75
CA ALA A 61 -12.25 -1.83 30.99
C ALA A 61 -12.44 -2.14 32.49
N VAL A 62 -11.58 -1.59 33.36
CA VAL A 62 -11.73 -1.70 34.82
C VAL A 62 -13.02 -1.04 35.31
N ALA A 63 -13.35 0.15 34.81
CA ALA A 63 -14.57 0.87 35.20
C ALA A 63 -15.85 0.11 34.82
N LEU A 64 -15.81 -0.71 33.77
CA LEU A 64 -16.89 -1.58 33.32
C LEU A 64 -16.86 -2.98 33.94
N ALA A 65 -15.93 -3.24 34.88
CA ALA A 65 -15.71 -4.55 35.50
C ALA A 65 -15.39 -5.68 34.49
N LEU A 66 -14.77 -5.32 33.36
CA LEU A 66 -14.27 -6.27 32.35
C LEU A 66 -12.83 -6.73 32.62
N LEU A 67 -12.13 -5.99 33.49
CA LEU A 67 -10.73 -6.23 33.84
C LEU A 67 -10.50 -5.91 35.32
N ASP A 68 -9.67 -6.69 35.99
CA ASP A 68 -9.26 -6.40 37.37
C ASP A 68 -8.40 -5.12 37.45
N ALA A 69 -8.48 -4.39 38.56
CA ALA A 69 -7.88 -3.06 38.70
C ALA A 69 -6.37 -2.98 38.43
N GLN A 70 -5.64 -4.08 38.65
CA GLN A 70 -4.18 -4.17 38.47
C GLN A 70 -3.77 -5.06 37.29
N ALA A 71 -4.73 -5.69 36.59
CA ALA A 71 -4.41 -6.54 35.46
C ALA A 71 -4.02 -5.67 34.24
N PRO A 72 -3.01 -6.10 33.46
CA PRO A 72 -2.70 -5.46 32.18
C PRO A 72 -3.87 -5.69 31.20
N LEU A 73 -4.04 -4.76 30.25
CA LEU A 73 -5.01 -4.95 29.18
C LEU A 73 -4.49 -6.03 28.23
N ASP A 74 -5.21 -7.15 28.16
CA ASP A 74 -5.00 -8.22 27.19
C ASP A 74 -6.01 -8.13 26.03
N ASP A 75 -5.80 -8.94 24.99
CA ASP A 75 -6.64 -8.95 23.80
C ASP A 75 -8.10 -9.30 24.12
N ALA A 76 -8.32 -10.22 25.06
CA ALA A 76 -9.67 -10.63 25.46
C ALA A 76 -10.45 -9.51 26.17
N ALA A 77 -9.81 -8.78 27.07
CA ALA A 77 -10.42 -7.64 27.75
C ALA A 77 -10.64 -6.46 26.80
N LEU A 78 -9.71 -6.24 25.85
CA LEU A 78 -9.89 -5.25 24.80
C LEU A 78 -11.08 -5.60 23.90
N ASP A 79 -11.17 -6.84 23.42
CA ASP A 79 -12.29 -7.29 22.60
C ASP A 79 -13.62 -7.14 23.34
N ALA A 80 -13.70 -7.57 24.60
CA ALA A 80 -14.90 -7.41 25.43
C ALA A 80 -15.28 -5.93 25.64
N LEU A 81 -14.30 -5.05 25.85
CA LEU A 81 -14.51 -3.61 25.96
C LEU A 81 -15.13 -3.05 24.68
N LEU A 82 -14.54 -3.39 23.54
CA LEU A 82 -14.99 -2.90 22.24
C LEU A 82 -16.38 -3.46 21.89
N GLU A 83 -16.68 -4.71 22.20
CA GLU A 83 -18.02 -5.28 22.00
C GLU A 83 -19.07 -4.58 22.87
N CYS A 84 -18.71 -4.21 24.10
CA CYS A 84 -19.59 -3.53 25.03
C CYS A 84 -19.88 -2.09 24.57
N GLU A 85 -18.84 -1.34 24.22
CA GLU A 85 -18.92 0.12 24.07
C GLU A 85 -18.98 0.58 22.61
N LEU A 86 -18.47 -0.22 21.67
CA LEU A 86 -18.38 0.15 20.26
C LEU A 86 -19.51 -0.49 19.44
N GLN A 87 -20.66 0.19 19.39
CA GLN A 87 -21.77 -0.20 18.53
C GLN A 87 -21.56 0.38 17.12
N VAL A 88 -21.00 -0.43 16.22
CA VAL A 88 -20.77 -0.06 14.82
C VAL A 88 -21.95 -0.57 13.97
N PRO A 89 -22.63 0.28 13.18
CA PRO A 89 -23.65 -0.20 12.27
C PRO A 89 -23.03 -1.12 11.21
N LYS A 90 -23.71 -2.23 10.92
CA LYS A 90 -23.36 -3.12 9.80
C LYS A 90 -23.63 -2.42 8.47
N ALA A 91 -22.83 -2.74 7.45
CA ALA A 91 -23.05 -2.20 6.12
C ALA A 91 -24.37 -2.75 5.57
N THR A 92 -25.27 -1.87 5.15
CA THR A 92 -26.49 -2.30 4.48
C THR A 92 -26.19 -2.64 3.02
N ARG A 93 -27.05 -3.44 2.39
CA ARG A 93 -26.97 -3.68 0.94
C ARG A 93 -26.96 -2.37 0.14
N ALA A 94 -27.75 -1.37 0.56
CA ALA A 94 -27.80 -0.07 -0.09
C ALA A 94 -26.46 0.68 -0.02
N ASP A 95 -25.74 0.59 1.11
CA ASP A 95 -24.40 1.15 1.24
C ASP A 95 -23.42 0.47 0.28
N CYS A 96 -23.49 -0.86 0.19
CA CYS A 96 -22.66 -1.66 -0.70
C CYS A 96 -22.93 -1.35 -2.18
N GLU A 97 -24.20 -1.28 -2.59
CA GLU A 97 -24.59 -0.91 -3.96
C GLU A 97 -24.17 0.52 -4.30
N HIS A 98 -24.27 1.45 -3.35
CA HIS A 98 -23.77 2.81 -3.52
C HIS A 98 -22.25 2.83 -3.72
N TYR A 99 -21.51 2.10 -2.87
CA TYR A 99 -20.06 2.00 -2.97
C TYR A 99 -19.61 1.37 -4.30
N TYR A 100 -20.26 0.28 -4.72
CA TYR A 100 -19.99 -0.41 -5.98
C TYR A 100 -20.13 0.55 -7.19
N ARG A 101 -21.23 1.32 -7.25
CA ARG A 101 -21.47 2.29 -8.34
C ARG A 101 -20.46 3.44 -8.38
N LEU A 102 -19.96 3.86 -7.22
CA LEU A 102 -18.97 4.94 -7.15
C LEU A 102 -17.55 4.50 -7.50
N HIS A 103 -17.27 3.19 -7.47
CA HIS A 103 -15.93 2.65 -7.67
C HIS A 103 -15.87 1.52 -8.73
N PRO A 104 -16.43 1.71 -9.95
CA PRO A 104 -16.54 0.64 -10.94
C PRO A 104 -15.19 0.05 -11.36
N ALA A 105 -14.13 0.86 -11.36
CA ALA A 105 -12.77 0.41 -11.70
C ALA A 105 -12.19 -0.60 -10.68
N ARG A 106 -12.66 -0.59 -9.42
CA ARG A 106 -12.20 -1.54 -8.39
C ARG A 106 -12.82 -2.92 -8.53
N PHE A 107 -13.97 -3.02 -9.19
CA PHE A 107 -14.75 -4.24 -9.33
C PHE A 107 -14.77 -4.71 -10.77
N ARG A 108 -13.66 -4.50 -11.48
CA ARG A 108 -13.47 -4.95 -12.84
C ARG A 108 -12.35 -5.98 -12.84
N ARG A 109 -12.54 -7.10 -13.54
CA ARG A 109 -11.45 -8.05 -13.76
C ARG A 109 -10.34 -7.37 -14.56
N ASN A 110 -9.12 -7.87 -14.42
CA ASN A 110 -8.00 -7.37 -15.21
C ASN A 110 -8.20 -7.68 -16.70
N ASP A 111 -7.76 -6.76 -17.54
CA ASP A 111 -7.60 -7.03 -18.97
C ASP A 111 -6.55 -8.12 -19.17
N ILE A 112 -6.78 -8.98 -20.15
CA ILE A 112 -5.85 -10.01 -20.56
C ILE A 112 -5.34 -9.67 -21.96
N ILE A 113 -4.02 -9.64 -22.12
CA ILE A 113 -3.35 -9.42 -23.39
C ILE A 113 -2.52 -10.64 -23.76
N HIS A 114 -2.71 -11.16 -24.97
CA HIS A 114 -1.76 -12.07 -25.58
C HIS A 114 -0.83 -11.28 -26.49
N ALA A 115 0.46 -11.36 -26.25
CA ALA A 115 1.44 -10.61 -27.00
C ALA A 115 2.70 -11.44 -27.30
N SER A 116 3.39 -10.99 -28.34
CA SER A 116 4.69 -11.49 -28.77
C SER A 116 5.65 -10.31 -28.91
N HIS A 117 6.94 -10.53 -28.70
CA HIS A 117 7.93 -9.46 -28.86
C HIS A 117 9.23 -9.92 -29.52
N ILE A 118 9.96 -8.95 -30.07
CA ILE A 118 11.35 -9.08 -30.51
C ILE A 118 12.16 -8.09 -29.69
N LEU A 119 12.94 -8.58 -28.72
CA LEU A 119 13.86 -7.77 -27.93
C LEU A 119 15.20 -7.57 -28.66
N PHE A 120 15.64 -6.32 -28.75
CA PHE A 120 16.99 -5.90 -29.09
C PHE A 120 17.65 -5.36 -27.81
N ALA A 121 18.46 -6.20 -27.17
CA ALA A 121 19.02 -5.92 -25.86
C ALA A 121 20.09 -4.83 -25.93
N VAL A 122 19.98 -3.82 -25.07
CA VAL A 122 21.01 -2.80 -24.92
C VAL A 122 22.01 -3.28 -23.89
N THR A 123 23.25 -3.49 -24.32
CA THR A 123 24.36 -3.87 -23.44
C THR A 123 25.43 -2.78 -23.46
N ARG A 124 26.30 -2.75 -22.45
CA ARG A 124 27.42 -1.78 -22.39
C ARG A 124 28.43 -1.93 -23.53
N ARG A 125 28.35 -3.01 -24.30
CA ARG A 125 29.31 -3.34 -25.38
C ARG A 125 28.85 -2.88 -26.76
N ALA A 126 27.55 -2.71 -26.97
CA ALA A 126 27.00 -2.37 -28.28
C ALA A 126 26.65 -0.87 -28.36
N PRO A 127 27.02 -0.16 -29.43
CA PRO A 127 26.59 1.23 -29.63
C PRO A 127 25.06 1.30 -29.72
N LEU A 128 24.44 2.09 -28.84
CA LEU A 128 22.98 2.22 -28.74
C LEU A 128 22.32 2.53 -30.08
N ALA A 129 22.94 3.42 -30.88
CA ALA A 129 22.44 3.82 -32.18
C ALA A 129 22.35 2.66 -33.19
N LEU A 130 23.27 1.68 -33.12
CA LEU A 130 23.25 0.51 -33.99
C LEU A 130 22.14 -0.46 -33.56
N VAL A 131 21.98 -0.69 -32.25
CA VAL A 131 20.92 -1.54 -31.70
C VAL A 131 19.55 -0.97 -32.07
N ARG A 132 19.38 0.35 -31.89
CA ARG A 132 18.16 1.05 -32.26
C ARG A 132 17.86 0.95 -33.75
N ARG A 133 18.85 1.20 -34.61
CA ARG A 133 18.69 1.09 -36.06
C ARG A 133 18.21 -0.31 -36.48
N LYS A 134 18.82 -1.36 -35.93
CA LYS A 134 18.40 -2.75 -36.21
C LYS A 134 16.94 -3.01 -35.78
N ALA A 135 16.54 -2.45 -34.64
CA ALA A 135 15.15 -2.55 -34.17
C ALA A 135 14.17 -1.80 -35.09
N GLU A 136 14.53 -0.60 -35.54
CA GLU A 136 13.75 0.22 -36.47
C GLU A 136 13.61 -0.47 -37.84
N GLU A 137 14.70 -0.99 -38.41
CA GLU A 137 14.69 -1.76 -39.65
C GLU A 137 13.81 -3.02 -39.55
N THR A 138 13.85 -3.70 -38.40
CA THR A 138 13.00 -4.87 -38.15
C THR A 138 11.52 -4.49 -38.09
N LEU A 139 11.19 -3.38 -37.41
CA LEU A 139 9.83 -2.85 -37.36
C LEU A 139 9.34 -2.45 -38.75
N ASP A 140 10.17 -1.76 -39.55
CA ASP A 140 9.83 -1.33 -40.90
C ASP A 140 9.58 -2.51 -41.84
N ARG A 141 10.41 -3.55 -41.76
CA ARG A 141 10.16 -4.80 -42.50
C ARG A 141 8.83 -5.43 -42.08
N LEU A 142 8.55 -5.47 -40.79
CA LEU A 142 7.33 -6.05 -40.24
C LEU A 142 6.06 -5.26 -40.54
N ARG A 143 6.17 -3.97 -40.84
CA ARG A 143 5.03 -3.18 -41.37
C ARG A 143 4.61 -3.65 -42.77
N VAL A 144 5.55 -4.14 -43.57
CA VAL A 144 5.30 -4.64 -44.93
C VAL A 144 4.96 -6.13 -44.91
N GLU A 145 5.64 -6.92 -44.08
CA GLU A 145 5.46 -8.38 -43.97
C GLU A 145 5.19 -8.83 -42.52
N PRO A 146 4.00 -8.55 -41.95
CA PRO A 146 3.69 -8.91 -40.56
C PRO A 146 3.79 -10.42 -40.26
N GLN A 147 3.56 -11.26 -41.26
CA GLN A 147 3.66 -12.72 -41.18
C GLN A 147 5.09 -13.23 -40.91
N ALA A 148 6.12 -12.41 -41.16
CA ALA A 148 7.51 -12.77 -40.92
C ALA A 148 7.93 -12.66 -39.44
N PHE A 149 7.05 -12.16 -38.56
CA PHE A 149 7.36 -11.87 -37.16
C PHE A 149 8.01 -13.04 -36.43
N ASP A 150 7.40 -14.22 -36.45
CA ASP A 150 7.88 -15.36 -35.67
C ASP A 150 9.25 -15.87 -36.17
N ALA A 151 9.52 -15.74 -37.48
CA ALA A 151 10.81 -16.07 -38.06
C ALA A 151 11.87 -15.05 -37.66
N LEU A 152 11.54 -13.75 -37.74
CA LEU A 152 12.41 -12.67 -37.30
C LEU A 152 12.68 -12.74 -35.80
N ALA A 153 11.69 -13.08 -34.97
CA ALA A 153 11.86 -13.26 -33.55
C ALA A 153 12.89 -14.35 -33.23
N ARG A 154 12.81 -15.50 -33.91
CA ARG A 154 13.79 -16.59 -33.79
C ARG A 154 15.20 -16.19 -34.20
N ASP A 155 15.31 -15.38 -35.26
CA ASP A 155 16.59 -15.02 -35.87
C ASP A 155 17.31 -13.90 -35.10
N VAL A 156 16.60 -12.83 -34.74
CA VAL A 156 17.23 -11.59 -34.27
C VAL A 156 16.96 -11.23 -32.81
N SER A 157 15.99 -11.87 -32.14
CA SER A 157 15.66 -11.48 -30.77
C SER A 157 16.69 -11.98 -29.76
N ASN A 158 16.95 -11.15 -28.75
CA ASN A 158 17.81 -11.48 -27.60
C ASN A 158 17.01 -12.00 -26.39
N CYS A 159 15.70 -12.21 -26.51
CA CYS A 159 14.88 -12.79 -25.45
C CYS A 159 14.82 -14.32 -25.59
N PRO A 160 14.79 -15.10 -24.49
CA PRO A 160 14.54 -16.55 -24.56
C PRO A 160 13.24 -16.93 -25.28
N SER A 161 12.23 -16.06 -25.29
CA SER A 161 10.98 -16.28 -26.04
C SER A 161 11.21 -16.40 -27.56
N ALA A 162 12.38 -15.99 -28.08
CA ALA A 162 12.78 -16.20 -29.46
C ALA A 162 12.56 -17.66 -29.91
N ALA A 163 12.85 -18.64 -29.05
CA ALA A 163 12.68 -20.06 -29.35
C ALA A 163 11.24 -20.44 -29.74
N VAL A 164 10.25 -19.72 -29.21
CA VAL A 164 8.82 -19.90 -29.50
C VAL A 164 8.26 -18.76 -30.36
N GLY A 165 9.08 -18.15 -31.20
CA GLY A 165 8.65 -17.08 -32.11
C GLY A 165 8.38 -15.74 -31.41
N GLY A 166 8.95 -15.53 -30.23
CA GLY A 166 8.80 -14.30 -29.46
C GLY A 166 7.54 -14.25 -28.58
N SER A 167 6.74 -15.32 -28.53
CA SER A 167 5.50 -15.36 -27.75
C SER A 167 5.75 -15.20 -26.25
N LEU A 168 4.96 -14.33 -25.61
CA LEU A 168 4.94 -14.14 -24.16
C LEU A 168 3.73 -14.82 -23.50
N GLY A 169 2.86 -15.45 -24.28
CA GLY A 169 1.63 -16.06 -23.78
C GLY A 169 0.63 -15.00 -23.30
N GLN A 170 0.00 -15.26 -22.17
CA GLN A 170 -0.98 -14.39 -21.52
C GLN A 170 -0.27 -13.41 -20.57
N LEU A 171 -0.62 -12.14 -20.65
CA LEU A 171 -0.12 -11.06 -19.80
C LEU A 171 -1.26 -10.31 -19.12
N LEU A 172 -1.11 -10.09 -17.82
CA LEU A 172 -1.90 -9.24 -16.96
C LEU A 172 -1.10 -7.98 -16.58
N ARG A 173 -1.78 -6.97 -16.04
CA ARG A 173 -1.10 -5.85 -15.39
C ARG A 173 -0.28 -6.37 -14.20
N GLY A 174 0.97 -5.96 -14.10
CA GLY A 174 1.95 -6.43 -13.12
C GLY A 174 2.92 -7.49 -13.64
N ASP A 175 2.62 -8.16 -14.77
CA ASP A 175 3.45 -9.28 -15.27
C ASP A 175 4.73 -8.81 -16.00
N SER A 176 4.85 -7.52 -16.30
CA SER A 176 5.97 -6.97 -17.06
C SER A 176 6.45 -5.64 -16.49
N VAL A 177 7.57 -5.13 -17.00
CA VAL A 177 8.09 -3.83 -16.58
C VAL A 177 7.14 -2.70 -16.97
N PRO A 178 7.02 -1.63 -16.16
CA PRO A 178 6.00 -0.59 -16.35
C PRO A 178 5.96 0.02 -17.76
N GLU A 179 7.12 0.20 -18.39
CA GLU A 179 7.22 0.78 -19.73
C GLU A 179 6.64 -0.14 -20.81
N PHE A 180 6.80 -1.45 -20.65
CA PHE A 180 6.27 -2.46 -21.55
C PHE A 180 4.77 -2.67 -21.32
N GLU A 181 4.37 -2.78 -20.05
CA GLU A 181 2.96 -2.88 -19.66
C GLU A 181 2.17 -1.70 -20.23
N ARG A 182 2.64 -0.47 -20.03
CA ARG A 182 1.96 0.72 -20.54
C ARG A 182 1.76 0.65 -22.05
N ALA A 183 2.78 0.22 -22.81
CA ALA A 183 2.65 0.10 -24.26
C ALA A 183 1.61 -0.96 -24.68
N LEU A 184 1.52 -2.07 -23.93
CA LEU A 184 0.53 -3.10 -24.18
C LEU A 184 -0.88 -2.64 -23.82
N PHE A 185 -1.09 -2.15 -22.60
CA PHE A 185 -2.43 -1.92 -22.04
C PHE A 185 -3.02 -0.56 -22.40
N ASP A 186 -2.22 0.44 -22.77
CA ASP A 186 -2.73 1.75 -23.20
C ASP A 186 -3.01 1.82 -24.71
N SER A 187 -2.40 0.95 -25.52
CA SER A 187 -2.76 0.81 -26.94
C SER A 187 -4.11 0.09 -27.03
N ALA A 188 -4.99 0.46 -27.97
CA ALA A 188 -6.18 -0.31 -28.31
C ALA A 188 -5.97 -1.17 -29.57
N ASP A 189 -4.79 -1.09 -30.19
CA ASP A 189 -4.53 -1.66 -31.49
C ASP A 189 -4.13 -3.14 -31.38
N LEU A 190 -4.65 -3.97 -32.28
CA LEU A 190 -4.17 -5.33 -32.49
C LEU A 190 -3.11 -5.37 -33.60
N GLY A 191 -2.27 -6.38 -33.57
CA GLY A 191 -1.16 -6.53 -34.49
C GLY A 191 0.10 -5.82 -34.01
N ILE A 192 0.97 -5.45 -34.94
CA ILE A 192 2.30 -4.92 -34.63
C ILE A 192 2.17 -3.44 -34.24
N LEU A 193 2.66 -3.10 -33.05
CA LEU A 193 2.63 -1.73 -32.57
C LEU A 193 3.44 -0.82 -33.50
N PRO A 194 2.95 0.41 -33.79
CA PRO A 194 3.57 1.27 -34.78
C PRO A 194 4.89 1.88 -34.33
N ARG A 195 5.32 1.68 -33.08
CA ARG A 195 6.55 2.25 -32.53
C ARG A 195 7.27 1.21 -31.69
N LEU A 196 8.59 1.37 -31.60
CA LEU A 196 9.39 0.61 -30.65
C LEU A 196 8.96 0.94 -29.23
N VAL A 197 8.83 -0.11 -28.42
CA VAL A 197 8.65 0.02 -26.98
C VAL A 197 10.02 0.01 -26.34
N ASN A 198 10.33 1.06 -25.58
CA ASN A 198 11.63 1.22 -24.93
C ASN A 198 11.50 0.82 -23.47
N THR A 199 12.36 -0.07 -23.01
CA THR A 199 12.44 -0.47 -21.60
C THR A 199 13.88 -0.43 -21.12
N ARG A 200 14.09 -0.66 -19.82
CA ARG A 200 15.43 -0.86 -19.26
C ARG A 200 16.23 -1.99 -19.91
N PHE A 201 15.59 -2.93 -20.61
CA PHE A 201 16.26 -4.05 -21.29
C PHE A 201 16.69 -3.71 -22.73
N GLY A 202 16.09 -2.69 -23.33
CA GLY A 202 16.41 -2.25 -24.69
C GLY A 202 15.18 -1.88 -25.50
N PHE A 203 15.23 -2.17 -26.80
CA PHE A 203 14.16 -1.86 -27.75
C PHE A 203 13.34 -3.10 -28.06
N HIS A 204 12.02 -2.95 -28.08
CA HIS A 204 11.10 -4.04 -28.36
C HIS A 204 10.23 -3.71 -29.56
N VAL A 205 10.16 -4.63 -30.51
CA VAL A 205 9.06 -4.68 -31.49
C VAL A 205 8.00 -5.58 -30.88
N VAL A 206 6.76 -5.10 -30.79
CA VAL A 206 5.69 -5.79 -30.06
C VAL A 206 4.53 -6.06 -31.00
N ARG A 207 3.98 -7.27 -30.92
CA ARG A 207 2.72 -7.67 -31.58
C ARG A 207 1.70 -8.04 -30.53
N ILE A 208 0.53 -7.43 -30.58
CA ILE A 208 -0.63 -7.78 -29.76
C ILE A 208 -1.48 -8.75 -30.58
N ASP A 209 -1.52 -10.01 -30.15
CA ASP A 209 -2.21 -11.09 -30.85
C ASP A 209 -3.70 -11.11 -30.53
N ARG A 210 -4.03 -10.89 -29.24
CA ARG A 210 -5.41 -10.88 -28.75
C ARG A 210 -5.52 -10.01 -27.51
N ARG A 211 -6.66 -9.34 -27.38
CA ARG A 211 -7.09 -8.71 -26.13
C ARG A 211 -8.41 -9.31 -25.68
N ILE A 212 -8.53 -9.50 -24.37
CA ILE A 212 -9.79 -9.82 -23.70
C ILE A 212 -9.95 -8.75 -22.63
N ASP A 213 -10.89 -7.84 -22.86
CA ASP A 213 -11.18 -6.79 -21.89
C ASP A 213 -11.76 -7.42 -20.63
N GLY A 214 -11.30 -6.94 -19.48
CA GLY A 214 -11.91 -7.28 -18.21
C GLY A 214 -13.35 -6.80 -18.16
N ASP A 215 -14.20 -7.59 -17.52
CA ASP A 215 -15.60 -7.27 -17.30
C ASP A 215 -15.84 -6.78 -15.88
N ALA A 216 -16.95 -6.07 -15.68
CA ALA A 216 -17.42 -5.74 -14.35
C ALA A 216 -17.80 -7.04 -13.62
N GLN A 217 -17.28 -7.22 -12.41
CA GLN A 217 -17.71 -8.29 -11.54
C GLN A 217 -19.16 -8.02 -11.11
N PRO A 218 -20.06 -9.01 -11.17
CA PRO A 218 -21.43 -8.81 -10.73
C PRO A 218 -21.44 -8.42 -9.25
N PHE A 219 -22.34 -7.51 -8.88
CA PHE A 219 -22.44 -6.99 -7.51
C PHE A 219 -22.56 -8.11 -6.49
N GLU A 220 -23.35 -9.13 -6.79
CA GLU A 220 -23.58 -10.31 -5.93
C GLU A 220 -22.29 -11.08 -5.62
N ALA A 221 -21.30 -11.04 -6.52
CA ALA A 221 -20.02 -11.70 -6.29
C ALA A 221 -19.05 -10.90 -5.41
N VAL A 222 -19.29 -9.59 -5.23
CA VAL A 222 -18.40 -8.69 -4.48
C VAL A 222 -19.08 -8.03 -3.27
N GLU A 223 -20.39 -8.23 -3.08
CA GLU A 223 -21.18 -7.63 -2.00
C GLU A 223 -20.58 -7.90 -0.61
N ALA A 224 -20.18 -9.15 -0.34
CA ALA A 224 -19.59 -9.54 0.94
C ALA A 224 -18.25 -8.84 1.22
N ASP A 225 -17.38 -8.74 0.21
CA ASP A 225 -16.09 -8.06 0.32
C ASP A 225 -16.27 -6.55 0.53
N ILE A 226 -17.25 -5.95 -0.15
CA ILE A 226 -17.60 -4.54 0.03
C ILE A 226 -18.11 -4.30 1.45
N ALA A 227 -19.02 -5.15 1.94
CA ALA A 227 -19.55 -5.05 3.29
C ALA A 227 -18.43 -5.11 4.33
N ALA A 228 -17.55 -6.10 4.24
CA ALA A 228 -16.40 -6.25 5.13
C ALA A 228 -15.47 -5.02 5.09
N PHE A 229 -15.20 -4.48 3.90
CA PHE A 229 -14.38 -3.27 3.74
C PHE A 229 -15.04 -2.04 4.38
N LEU A 230 -16.34 -1.83 4.16
CA LEU A 230 -17.07 -0.70 4.73
C LEU A 230 -17.16 -0.81 6.26
N GLU A 231 -17.44 -2.00 6.78
CA GLU A 231 -17.52 -2.26 8.22
C GLU A 231 -16.17 -2.02 8.90
N LEU A 232 -15.07 -2.49 8.32
CA LEU A 232 -13.73 -2.24 8.83
C LEU A 232 -13.43 -0.73 8.90
N ARG A 233 -13.81 0.02 7.86
CA ARG A 233 -13.63 1.48 7.83
C ARG A 233 -14.45 2.19 8.88
N VAL A 234 -15.73 1.82 9.06
CA VAL A 234 -16.57 2.42 10.10
C VAL A 234 -16.04 2.06 11.48
N ARG A 235 -15.62 0.82 11.71
CA ARG A 235 -15.03 0.37 12.99
C ARG A 235 -13.77 1.15 13.33
N HIS A 236 -12.85 1.33 12.37
CA HIS A 236 -11.64 2.13 12.57
C HIS A 236 -11.96 3.57 12.96
N LYS A 237 -12.90 4.21 12.25
CA LYS A 237 -13.34 5.57 12.56
C LYS A 237 -14.02 5.66 13.94
N ALA A 238 -14.86 4.69 14.27
CA ALA A 238 -15.54 4.65 15.57
C ALA A 238 -14.54 4.47 16.71
N MET A 239 -13.51 3.63 16.53
CA MET A 239 -12.40 3.46 17.48
C MET A 239 -11.67 4.78 17.72
N GLN A 240 -11.30 5.49 16.66
CA GLN A 240 -10.63 6.79 16.75
C GLN A 240 -11.48 7.80 17.54
N GLN A 241 -12.77 7.84 17.27
CA GLN A 241 -13.71 8.70 18.00
C GLN A 241 -13.84 8.27 19.47
N TYR A 242 -13.88 6.97 19.74
CA TYR A 242 -13.97 6.45 21.10
C TYR A 242 -12.76 6.83 21.95
N VAL A 243 -11.55 6.62 21.44
CA VAL A 243 -10.31 7.02 22.10
C VAL A 243 -10.27 8.54 22.31
N ALA A 244 -10.69 9.34 21.33
CA ALA A 244 -10.76 10.79 21.47
C ALA A 244 -11.74 11.23 22.58
N VAL A 245 -12.88 10.55 22.72
CA VAL A 245 -13.84 10.81 23.81
C VAL A 245 -13.22 10.46 25.17
N LEU A 246 -12.58 9.29 25.30
CA LEU A 246 -11.90 8.90 26.53
C LEU A 246 -10.78 9.89 26.90
N ALA A 247 -9.98 10.29 25.93
CA ALA A 247 -8.91 11.27 26.12
C ALA A 247 -9.46 12.63 26.58
N GLY A 248 -10.57 13.11 25.97
CA GLY A 248 -11.21 14.36 26.36
C GLY A 248 -11.84 14.35 27.78
N GLN A 249 -12.07 13.16 28.34
CA GLN A 249 -12.58 12.98 29.70
C GLN A 249 -11.47 12.67 30.72
N ALA A 250 -10.23 12.48 30.27
CA ALA A 250 -9.10 12.10 31.10
C ALA A 250 -8.16 13.29 31.36
N ARG A 251 -7.40 13.21 32.45
CA ARG A 251 -6.23 14.06 32.67
C ARG A 251 -5.00 13.37 32.08
N ILE A 252 -4.43 13.98 31.04
CA ILE A 252 -3.24 13.47 30.35
C ILE A 252 -2.11 14.47 30.52
N GLU A 253 -0.96 14.00 31.01
CA GLU A 253 0.23 14.82 31.28
C GLU A 253 1.42 14.19 30.53
N GLY A 254 2.26 15.02 29.90
CA GLY A 254 3.48 14.55 29.23
C GLY A 254 3.28 13.72 27.95
N VAL A 255 2.07 13.63 27.40
CA VAL A 255 1.77 12.96 26.11
C VAL A 255 0.88 13.83 25.23
N GLU A 256 1.27 14.01 23.98
CA GLU A 256 0.40 14.55 22.93
C GLU A 256 -0.21 13.40 22.14
N LEU A 257 -1.53 13.19 22.25
CA LEU A 257 -2.22 12.11 21.54
C LEU A 257 -2.43 12.36 20.03
N GLY A 258 -2.05 13.54 19.53
CA GLY A 258 -2.25 13.96 18.14
C GLY A 258 -3.73 14.20 17.80
N ASP A 259 -3.99 14.74 16.61
CA ASP A 259 -5.35 14.83 16.08
C ASP A 259 -5.93 13.43 15.93
N ALA A 260 -7.23 13.26 16.22
CA ALA A 260 -7.99 12.01 16.15
C ALA A 260 -8.03 11.32 14.74
N ASN A 261 -7.22 11.79 13.80
CA ASN A 261 -7.09 11.32 12.42
C ASN A 261 -5.77 10.57 12.14
N GLY A 262 -4.86 10.43 13.10
CA GLY A 262 -3.66 9.60 12.95
C GLY A 262 -3.96 8.10 12.96
N PRO A 263 -3.10 7.24 12.36
CA PRO A 263 -3.23 5.79 12.49
C PRO A 263 -3.02 5.42 13.96
N LEU A 264 -4.09 4.95 14.62
CA LEU A 264 -4.06 4.68 16.07
C LEU A 264 -3.65 3.25 16.39
N ILE A 265 -3.52 2.37 15.39
CA ILE A 265 -3.22 0.95 15.59
C ILE A 265 -2.39 0.47 14.38
N HIS A 266 -1.14 0.08 14.65
CA HIS A 266 -0.32 -0.73 13.76
C HIS A 266 -0.38 -2.19 14.19
#